data_AF-A0A225DA46-F1
#
_entry.id   AF-A0A225DA46-F1
#
_cell.length_a   1.000
_cell.length_b   1.000
_cell.length_c   1.000
_cell.angle_alpha   90.00
_cell.angle_beta   90.00
_cell.angle_gamma   90.00
#
_symmetry.space_group_name_H-M   'P 1'
#
loop_
_entity.id
_entity.type
_entity.pdbx_description
1 polymer ?
#
loop_
_entity_poly.entity_id
_entity_poly.type
_entity_poly.pdbx_seq_one_letter_code
_entity_poly.pdbx_strand_id
1 'polypeptide(L)'
;MAERAAVLARVLRAAAGELVGLTDRELLRRFVDAADQAAFAVLVNRHAAMVLGVARRVLHSQADAEDTCQAVFLILSRKARTNHWQVSVANWLYATARRVAHTARRTASRRPAGKGWRPFRKPCRRRTR
;
A
#
# COMPACT_ATOMS: atom_id res chain seq x y z
N MET A 1 4.37 15.18 35.23
CA MET A 1 4.85 14.44 34.03
C MET A 1 3.74 13.61 33.37
N ALA A 2 2.96 12.81 34.12
CA ALA A 2 1.86 12.00 33.58
C ALA A 2 0.76 12.82 32.86
N GLU A 3 0.44 14.01 33.36
CA GLU A 3 -0.59 14.88 32.80
C GLU A 3 -0.24 15.41 31.39
N ARG A 4 1.02 15.77 31.16
CA ARG A 4 1.53 16.18 29.83
C ARG A 4 1.49 15.03 28.82
N ALA A 5 1.84 13.81 29.25
CA ALA A 5 1.75 12.62 28.41
C ALA A 5 0.29 12.29 28.03
N ALA A 6 -0.66 12.46 28.96
CA ALA A 6 -2.08 12.25 28.70
C ALA A 6 -2.67 13.29 27.74
N VAL A 7 -2.28 14.56 27.85
CA VAL A 7 -2.69 15.62 26.91
C VAL A 7 -2.13 15.34 25.52
N LEU A 8 -0.85 15.01 25.40
CA LEU A 8 -0.23 14.65 24.13
C LEU A 8 -0.92 13.42 23.50
N ALA A 9 -1.17 12.36 24.27
CA ALA A 9 -1.87 11.18 23.78
C ALA A 9 -3.29 11.50 23.30
N ARG A 10 -4.01 12.39 23.98
CA ARG A 10 -5.36 12.82 23.57
C ARG A 10 -5.35 13.66 22.31
N VAL A 11 -4.41 14.58 22.17
CA VAL A 11 -4.22 15.39 20.95
C VAL A 11 -3.84 14.50 19.77
N LEU A 12 -2.91 13.56 19.96
CA LEU A 12 -2.53 12.60 18.92
C LEU A 12 -3.70 11.69 18.51
N ARG A 13 -4.52 11.25 19.48
CA ARG A 13 -5.72 10.44 19.19
C ARG A 13 -6.80 11.24 18.46
N ALA A 14 -7.00 12.51 18.79
CA ALA A 14 -7.91 13.39 18.08
C ALA A 14 -7.45 13.63 16.63
N ALA A 15 -6.16 13.93 16.44
CA ALA A 15 -5.57 14.08 15.11
C ALA A 15 -5.65 12.78 14.28
N ALA A 16 -5.42 11.62 14.92
CA ALA A 16 -5.61 10.33 14.27
C ALA A 16 -7.07 10.04 13.93
N GLY A 17 -8.01 10.41 14.81
CA GLY A 17 -9.45 10.29 14.60
C GLY A 17 -9.93 11.11 13.41
N GLU A 18 -9.39 12.32 13.21
CA GLU A 18 -9.65 13.15 12.04
C GLU A 18 -9.28 12.41 10.75
N LEU A 19 -8.09 11.80 10.69
CA LEU A 19 -7.63 11.04 9.52
C LEU A 19 -8.50 9.81 9.23
N VAL A 20 -9.00 9.12 10.26
CA VAL A 20 -9.83 7.91 10.08
C VAL A 20 -11.15 8.22 9.36
N GLY A 21 -11.71 9.42 9.56
CA GLY A 21 -12.94 9.87 8.90
C GLY A 21 -12.74 10.26 7.42
N LEU A 22 -11.51 10.44 6.98
CA LEU A 22 -11.23 10.87 5.61
C LEU A 22 -11.41 9.73 4.59
N THR A 23 -11.79 10.13 3.38
CA THR A 23 -11.81 9.28 2.21
C THR A 23 -10.38 8.92 1.78
N ASP A 24 -10.20 7.82 1.05
CA ASP A 24 -8.87 7.41 0.59
C ASP A 24 -8.22 8.49 -0.28
N ARG A 25 -9.03 9.21 -1.06
CA ARG A 25 -8.58 10.34 -1.89
C ARG A 25 -8.02 11.49 -1.06
N GLU A 26 -8.70 11.85 0.02
CA GLU A 26 -8.27 12.94 0.90
C GLU A 26 -6.99 12.56 1.66
N LEU A 27 -6.89 11.31 2.11
CA LEU A 27 -5.68 10.77 2.72
C LEU A 27 -4.49 10.82 1.75
N LEU A 28 -4.68 10.41 0.49
CA LEU A 28 -3.64 10.52 -0.53
C LEU A 28 -3.29 11.98 -0.85
N ARG A 29 -4.27 12.87 -0.88
CA ARG A 29 -4.03 14.30 -1.09
C ARG A 29 -3.17 14.88 0.03
N ARG A 30 -3.49 14.62 1.30
CA ARG A 30 -2.66 15.05 2.45
C ARG A 30 -1.25 14.46 2.38
N PHE A 31 -1.12 13.19 2.02
CA PHE A 31 0.19 12.56 1.82
C PHE A 31 1.01 13.27 0.73
N VAL A 32 0.39 13.68 -0.38
CA VAL A 32 1.08 14.36 -1.50
C VAL A 32 1.39 15.82 -1.19
N ASP A 33 0.41 16.55 -0.67
CA ASP A 33 0.48 18.01 -0.50
C ASP A 33 1.29 18.41 0.74
N ALA A 34 1.17 17.64 1.84
CA ALA A 34 1.78 17.94 3.13
C ALA A 34 2.84 16.92 3.58
N ALA A 35 3.21 15.96 2.72
CA ALA A 35 4.10 14.85 3.05
C ALA A 35 3.66 14.04 4.29
N ASP A 36 2.36 14.05 4.60
CA ASP A 36 1.77 13.46 5.80
C ASP A 36 1.84 11.93 5.77
N GLN A 37 2.83 11.37 6.47
CA GLN A 37 3.03 9.93 6.58
C GLN A 37 1.93 9.25 7.40
N ALA A 38 1.29 9.96 8.34
CA ALA A 38 0.20 9.40 9.13
C ALA A 38 -1.03 9.18 8.25
N ALA A 39 -1.33 10.09 7.34
CA ALA A 39 -2.40 9.92 6.36
C ALA A 39 -2.19 8.68 5.47
N PHE A 40 -0.94 8.46 5.02
CA PHE A 40 -0.61 7.25 4.26
C PHE A 40 -0.71 5.98 5.10
N ALA A 41 -0.27 6.01 6.36
CA ALA A 41 -0.36 4.88 7.27
C ALA A 41 -1.82 4.45 7.53
N VAL A 42 -2.75 5.41 7.65
CA VAL A 42 -4.20 5.10 7.76
C VAL A 42 -4.69 4.36 6.52
N LEU A 43 -4.28 4.79 5.33
CA LEU A 43 -4.64 4.14 4.07
C LEU A 43 -4.07 2.71 4.01
N VAL A 44 -2.81 2.53 4.39
CA VAL A 44 -2.18 1.20 4.49
C VAL A 44 -2.97 0.31 5.45
N ASN A 45 -3.26 0.79 6.66
CA ASN A 45 -4.00 0.03 7.66
C ASN A 45 -5.39 -0.40 7.15
N ARG A 46 -6.11 0.52 6.49
CA ARG A 46 -7.45 0.25 5.93
C ARG A 46 -7.43 -0.83 4.84
N HIS A 47 -6.40 -0.88 4.00
CA HIS A 47 -6.39 -1.73 2.81
C HIS A 47 -5.44 -2.93 2.87
N ALA A 48 -4.56 -3.02 3.86
CA ALA A 48 -3.53 -4.06 3.96
C ALA A 48 -4.13 -5.47 3.97
N ALA A 49 -5.19 -5.71 4.75
CA ALA A 49 -5.85 -7.02 4.83
C ALA A 49 -6.39 -7.47 3.46
N MET A 50 -7.00 -6.56 2.69
CA MET A 50 -7.49 -6.84 1.34
C MET A 50 -6.32 -7.19 0.40
N VAL A 51 -5.27 -6.37 0.39
CA VAL A 51 -4.10 -6.57 -0.49
C VAL A 51 -3.39 -7.88 -0.17
N LEU A 52 -3.19 -8.19 1.11
CA LEU A 52 -2.62 -9.46 1.57
C LEU A 52 -3.51 -10.65 1.19
N GLY A 53 -4.83 -10.52 1.35
CA GLY A 53 -5.78 -11.56 0.95
C GLY A 53 -5.70 -11.88 -0.55
N VAL A 54 -5.57 -10.86 -1.41
CA VAL A 54 -5.37 -11.05 -2.85
C VAL A 54 -4.04 -11.75 -3.14
N ALA A 55 -2.95 -11.31 -2.50
CA ALA A 55 -1.63 -11.88 -2.72
C ALA A 55 -1.57 -13.36 -2.31
N ARG A 56 -2.12 -13.71 -1.13
CA ARG A 56 -2.19 -15.09 -0.60
C ARG A 56 -2.99 -16.05 -1.47
N ARG A 57 -4.02 -15.57 -2.20
CA ARG A 57 -4.77 -16.42 -3.15
C ARG A 57 -3.96 -16.80 -4.39
N VAL A 58 -2.94 -16.01 -4.72
CA VAL A 58 -2.12 -16.21 -5.92
C VAL A 58 -0.77 -16.86 -5.59
N LEU A 59 -0.25 -16.59 -4.39
CA LEU A 59 1.07 -16.99 -3.90
C LEU A 59 0.90 -17.96 -2.73
N HIS A 60 1.59 -19.09 -2.79
CA HIS A 60 1.55 -20.10 -1.73
C HIS A 60 2.47 -19.77 -0.54
N SER A 61 3.45 -18.87 -0.73
CA SER A 61 4.38 -18.43 0.30
C SER A 61 3.88 -17.17 1.00
N GLN A 62 3.84 -17.20 2.34
CA GLN A 62 3.50 -16.04 3.16
C GLN A 62 4.49 -14.89 2.94
N ALA A 63 5.79 -15.18 2.88
CA ALA A 63 6.82 -14.16 2.67
C ALA A 63 6.65 -13.46 1.31
N ASP A 64 6.38 -14.20 0.23
CA ASP A 64 6.15 -13.60 -1.09
C ASP A 64 4.86 -12.74 -1.11
N ALA A 65 3.85 -13.12 -0.32
CA ALA A 65 2.62 -12.35 -0.20
C ALA A 65 2.83 -11.02 0.57
N GLU A 66 3.63 -11.05 1.63
CA GLU A 66 4.01 -9.85 2.39
C GLU A 66 4.87 -8.90 1.54
N ASP A 67 5.86 -9.43 0.82
CA ASP A 67 6.67 -8.66 -0.12
C ASP A 67 5.82 -8.03 -1.23
N THR A 68 4.83 -8.77 -1.74
CA THR A 68 3.88 -8.27 -2.74
C THR A 68 3.05 -7.12 -2.18
N CYS A 69 2.58 -7.25 -0.94
CA CYS A 69 1.83 -6.19 -0.27
C CYS A 69 2.67 -4.92 -0.11
N GLN A 70 3.92 -5.06 0.36
CA GLN A 70 4.86 -3.93 0.44
C GLN A 70 5.08 -3.28 -0.93
N ALA A 71 5.30 -4.09 -1.98
CA ALA A 71 5.49 -3.59 -3.34
C ALA A 71 4.28 -2.80 -3.85
N VAL A 72 3.06 -3.25 -3.57
CA VAL A 72 1.83 -2.55 -3.98
C VAL A 72 1.75 -1.16 -3.34
N PHE A 73 1.99 -1.06 -2.03
CA PHE A 73 1.94 0.24 -1.34
C PHE A 73 3.11 1.16 -1.75
N LEU A 74 4.28 0.60 -2.08
CA LEU A 74 5.38 1.38 -2.67
C LEU A 74 5.06 1.88 -4.09
N ILE A 75 4.30 1.13 -4.88
CA ILE A 75 3.79 1.60 -6.17
C ILE A 75 2.74 2.69 -5.97
N LEU A 76 1.87 2.54 -4.97
CA LEU A 76 0.87 3.55 -4.62
C LEU A 76 1.53 4.88 -4.27
N SER A 77 2.51 4.88 -3.35
CA SER A 77 3.17 6.11 -2.91
C SER A 77 3.84 6.86 -4.06
N ARG A 78 4.45 6.14 -5.01
CA ARG A 78 5.06 6.72 -6.21
C ARG A 78 4.04 7.27 -7.19
N LYS A 79 2.88 6.63 -7.32
CA LYS A 79 1.80 7.04 -8.23
C LYS A 79 0.85 8.07 -7.61
N ALA A 80 0.91 8.27 -6.30
CA ALA A 80 0.04 9.19 -5.57
C ALA A 80 0.03 10.59 -6.22
N ARG A 81 1.21 11.09 -6.63
CA ARG A 81 1.38 12.43 -7.21
C ARG A 81 0.92 12.57 -8.67
N THR A 82 0.88 11.48 -9.43
CA THR A 82 0.73 11.54 -10.89
C THR A 82 -0.64 11.07 -11.37
N ASN A 83 -1.45 10.47 -10.49
CA ASN A 83 -2.68 9.80 -10.86
C ASN A 83 -3.90 10.54 -10.27
N HIS A 84 -4.99 10.62 -11.03
CA HIS A 84 -6.23 11.16 -10.51
C HIS A 84 -6.98 10.05 -9.74
N TRP A 85 -7.11 10.22 -8.43
CA TRP A 85 -7.71 9.22 -7.55
C TRP A 85 -9.22 9.42 -7.37
N GLN A 86 -9.95 8.32 -7.39
CA GLN A 86 -11.35 8.26 -7.00
C GLN A 86 -11.49 8.33 -5.47
N VAL A 87 -12.71 8.53 -4.96
CA VAL A 87 -13.01 8.58 -3.51
C VAL A 87 -12.43 7.37 -2.75
N SER A 88 -12.50 6.19 -3.35
CA SER A 88 -11.81 4.98 -2.87
C SER A 88 -10.74 4.52 -3.85
N VAL A 89 -9.64 4.00 -3.30
CA VAL A 89 -8.54 3.39 -4.07
C VAL A 89 -8.58 1.86 -4.08
N ALA A 90 -9.57 1.25 -3.43
CA ALA A 90 -9.68 -0.19 -3.25
C ALA A 90 -9.64 -0.96 -4.57
N ASN A 91 -10.38 -0.53 -5.59
CA ASN A 91 -10.40 -1.19 -6.89
C ASN A 91 -9.02 -1.15 -7.58
N TRP A 92 -8.33 -0.01 -7.49
CA TRP A 92 -6.98 0.13 -8.04
C TRP A 92 -5.97 -0.74 -7.29
N LEU A 93 -6.08 -0.82 -5.96
CA LEU A 93 -5.24 -1.68 -5.12
C LEU A 93 -5.48 -3.15 -5.41
N TYR A 94 -6.73 -3.58 -5.54
CA TYR A 94 -7.08 -4.95 -5.90
C TYR A 94 -6.48 -5.36 -7.25
N ALA A 95 -6.69 -4.54 -8.29
CA ALA A 95 -6.14 -4.80 -9.63
C ALA A 95 -4.61 -4.83 -9.63
N THR A 96 -3.97 -3.89 -8.92
CA THR A 96 -2.52 -3.82 -8.80
C THR A 96 -1.96 -5.00 -8.03
N ALA A 97 -2.55 -5.36 -6.89
CA ALA A 97 -2.16 -6.51 -6.08
C ALA A 97 -2.23 -7.81 -6.89
N ARG A 98 -3.33 -8.03 -7.61
CA ARG A 98 -3.48 -9.20 -8.48
C ARG A 98 -2.41 -9.24 -9.57
N ARG A 99 -2.11 -8.12 -10.22
CA ARG A 99 -1.06 -8.04 -11.25
C ARG A 99 0.33 -8.34 -10.66
N VAL A 100 0.68 -7.71 -9.54
CA VAL A 100 1.98 -7.88 -8.88
C VAL A 100 2.15 -9.32 -8.40
N ALA A 101 1.12 -9.91 -7.79
CA ALA A 101 1.16 -11.30 -7.32
C ALA A 101 1.35 -12.29 -8.48
N HIS A 102 0.67 -12.10 -9.61
CA HIS A 102 0.88 -12.94 -10.79
C HIS A 102 2.30 -12.79 -11.36
N THR A 103 2.85 -11.57 -11.38
CA THR A 103 4.25 -11.35 -11.77
C THR A 103 5.20 -12.06 -10.81
N ALA A 104 4.97 -11.95 -9.50
CA ALA A 104 5.76 -12.62 -8.46
C ALA A 104 5.76 -14.15 -8.66
N ARG A 105 4.58 -14.76 -8.87
CA ARG A 105 4.43 -16.18 -9.15
C ARG A 105 5.26 -16.62 -10.37
N ARG A 106 5.13 -15.88 -11.49
CA ARG A 106 5.89 -16.19 -12.72
C ARG A 106 7.40 -16.09 -12.52
N THR A 107 7.86 -15.15 -11.71
CA THR A 107 9.29 -15.02 -11.40
C THR A 107 9.78 -16.10 -10.44
N ALA A 108 8.97 -16.51 -9.46
CA ALA A 108 9.31 -17.59 -8.53
C ALA A 108 9.44 -18.93 -9.25
N SER A 109 8.52 -19.25 -10.19
CA SER A 109 8.61 -20.46 -11.02
C SER A 109 9.83 -20.51 -11.95
N ARG A 110 10.53 -19.40 -12.14
CA ARG A 110 11.70 -19.28 -13.02
C ARG A 110 13.02 -19.16 -12.24
N ARG A 111 12.99 -19.26 -10.90
CA ARG A 111 14.18 -19.14 -10.07
C ARG A 111 14.88 -20.48 -9.89
N PRO A 112 16.20 -20.57 -10.11
CA PRO A 112 17.00 -21.57 -9.41
C PRO A 112 16.97 -21.25 -7.91
N ALA A 113 16.90 -22.30 -7.07
CA ALA A 113 16.77 -22.18 -5.62
C ALA A 113 17.86 -21.24 -5.05
N GLY A 114 17.46 -20.16 -4.34
CA GLY A 114 18.38 -19.37 -3.52
C GLY A 114 18.52 -17.86 -3.75
N LYS A 115 17.65 -17.17 -4.51
CA LYS A 115 17.70 -15.69 -4.59
C LYS A 115 16.32 -15.04 -4.41
N GLY A 116 16.21 -14.16 -3.41
CA GLY A 116 14.98 -13.45 -3.03
C GLY A 116 14.37 -12.58 -4.14
N TRP A 117 13.07 -12.32 -4.04
CA TRP A 117 12.33 -11.54 -5.02
C TRP A 117 12.56 -10.04 -4.90
N ARG A 118 12.90 -9.39 -6.02
CA ARG A 118 13.04 -7.93 -6.12
C ARG A 118 12.00 -7.38 -7.11
N PRO A 119 10.86 -6.84 -6.63
CA PRO A 119 9.76 -6.35 -7.47
C PRO A 119 10.10 -5.13 -8.35
N PHE A 120 11.29 -4.53 -8.19
CA PHE A 120 11.66 -3.27 -8.82
C PHE A 120 12.30 -3.38 -10.21
N ARG A 121 12.44 -4.58 -10.78
CA ARG A 121 12.79 -4.70 -12.21
C ARG A 121 11.56 -4.38 -13.05
N LYS A 122 11.55 -3.19 -13.64
CA LYS A 122 10.45 -2.66 -14.45
C LYS A 122 9.93 -3.74 -15.42
N PRO A 123 8.64 -4.09 -15.41
CA PRO A 123 8.06 -4.73 -16.57
C PRO A 123 8.21 -3.76 -17.74
N CYS A 124 8.71 -4.24 -18.88
CA CYS A 124 8.66 -3.49 -20.14
C CYS A 124 7.26 -2.88 -20.27
N ARG A 125 7.21 -1.55 -20.38
CA ARG A 125 5.96 -0.80 -20.48
C ARG A 125 5.10 -1.42 -21.58
N ARG A 126 3.96 -2.01 -21.22
CA ARG A 126 2.79 -1.94 -22.11
C ARG A 126 1.88 -0.83 -21.57
N ARG A 127 1.94 0.24 -22.36
CA ARG A 127 1.10 1.43 -22.39
C ARG A 127 -0.38 1.04 -22.57
N THR A 128 -1.23 2.05 -22.42
CA THR A 128 -2.69 2.18 -22.63
C THR A 128 -3.56 1.80 -21.41
N ARG A 129 -4.52 2.63 -20.99
CA ARG A 129 -5.21 3.78 -21.61
C ARG A 129 -5.45 4.85 -20.55
#